data_AF-A0A9D3UUM9-F1
#
_entry.id   AF-A0A9D3UUM9-F1
#
_cell.length_a   1.000
_cell.length_b   1.000
_cell.length_c   1.000
_cell.angle_alpha   90.00
_cell.angle_beta   90.00
_cell.angle_gamma   90.00
#
_symmetry.space_group_name_H-M   'P 1'
#
loop_
_entity.id
_entity.type
_entity.pdbx_description
1 polymer ?
#
loop_
_entity_poly.entity_id
_entity_poly.type
_entity_poly.pdbx_seq_one_letter_code
_entity_poly.pdbx_strand_id
1 'polypeptide(L)'
;MLFPRAFPLVFAAEGMIYVFEQLGFESFGEVYNISGDIWEPLSPPPEAIALSNPVLDSSRSRILVHCLVNDSLYAYYYDRKSWVCLEQKFCYWSDLASIVDDVLYTVMYNYSGEFCSLEAYNLLDKKHLPVKWSSEFSVDPARSGTLFRLGNGECILGWVNHIDMSFEYIRVNMWCNEQGGIHAAAEHHSAITVPYRSKDICDIFLF
;
A
#
# COMPACT_ATOMS: atom_id res chain seq x y z
N MET A 1 -8.43 -0.96 -21.78
CA MET A 1 -8.12 0.21 -20.95
C MET A 1 -8.73 1.41 -21.64
N LEU A 2 -9.44 2.25 -20.91
CA LEU A 2 -10.17 3.41 -21.44
C LEU A 2 -9.28 4.65 -21.55
N PHE A 3 -8.29 4.79 -20.66
CA PHE A 3 -7.40 5.94 -20.61
C PHE A 3 -5.94 5.48 -20.58
N PRO A 4 -5.00 6.12 -21.29
CA PRO A 4 -3.58 5.88 -21.09
C PRO A 4 -3.19 6.28 -19.66
N ARG A 5 -2.34 5.49 -18.99
CA ARG A 5 -1.90 5.77 -17.62
C ARG A 5 -0.39 5.68 -17.50
N ALA A 6 0.22 6.67 -16.85
CA ALA A 6 1.62 6.63 -16.45
C ALA A 6 1.73 6.13 -15.00
N PHE A 7 2.60 5.14 -14.77
CA PHE A 7 2.82 4.54 -13.44
C PHE A 7 1.51 4.05 -12.79
N PRO A 8 0.79 3.11 -13.42
CA PRO A 8 -0.47 2.64 -12.89
C PRO A 8 -0.26 1.80 -11.62
N LEU A 9 -1.10 2.05 -10.62
CA LEU A 9 -1.26 1.18 -9.46
C LEU A 9 -2.36 0.17 -9.76
N VAL A 10 -2.08 -1.12 -9.57
CA VAL A 10 -2.97 -2.20 -10.01
C VAL A 10 -3.27 -3.14 -8.85
N PHE A 11 -4.56 -3.42 -8.65
CA PHE A 11 -5.00 -4.45 -7.70
C PHE A 11 -5.93 -5.44 -8.37
N ALA A 12 -5.86 -6.70 -7.94
CA ALA A 12 -6.80 -7.74 -8.34
C ALA A 12 -7.69 -8.14 -7.15
N ALA A 13 -9.00 -8.06 -7.31
CA ALA A 13 -9.97 -8.51 -6.31
C ALA A 13 -11.25 -9.00 -6.99
N GLU A 14 -11.84 -10.08 -6.49
CA GLU A 14 -13.15 -10.60 -6.93
C GLU A 14 -13.30 -10.79 -8.46
N GLY A 15 -12.23 -11.21 -9.15
CA GLY A 15 -12.25 -11.39 -10.61
C GLY A 15 -12.21 -10.09 -11.42
N MET A 16 -11.88 -8.99 -10.76
CA MET A 16 -11.71 -7.66 -11.34
C MET A 16 -10.26 -7.19 -11.20
N ILE A 17 -9.81 -6.36 -12.13
CA ILE A 17 -8.53 -5.65 -12.06
C ILE A 17 -8.81 -4.16 -11.94
N TYR A 18 -8.47 -3.57 -10.81
CA TYR A 18 -8.59 -2.14 -10.54
C TYR A 18 -7.28 -1.45 -10.91
N VAL A 19 -7.37 -0.36 -11.65
CA VAL A 19 -6.23 0.41 -12.12
C VAL A 19 -6.41 1.87 -11.76
N PHE A 20 -5.42 2.42 -11.05
CA PHE A 20 -5.36 3.81 -10.62
C PHE A 20 -4.17 4.48 -11.27
N GLU A 21 -4.22 5.80 -11.44
CA GLU A 21 -3.10 6.57 -11.93
C GLU A 21 -2.46 7.36 -10.79
N GLN A 22 -1.15 7.23 -10.62
CA GLN A 22 -0.42 7.94 -9.58
C GLN A 22 -0.26 9.44 -9.90
N LEU A 23 -0.26 9.83 -11.18
CA LEU A 23 0.05 11.18 -11.66
C LEU A 23 -1.01 11.77 -12.64
N GLY A 24 -2.25 11.27 -12.58
CA GLY A 24 -3.29 11.54 -13.59
C GLY A 24 -4.35 12.55 -13.20
N PHE A 25 -4.83 13.33 -14.18
CA PHE A 25 -5.91 14.32 -14.02
C PHE A 25 -7.24 13.90 -14.66
N GLU A 26 -7.27 12.86 -15.49
CA GLU A 26 -8.43 12.54 -16.34
C GLU A 26 -9.44 11.59 -15.68
N SER A 27 -8.98 10.64 -14.85
CA SER A 27 -9.82 9.62 -14.24
C SER A 27 -9.19 9.10 -12.95
N PHE A 28 -9.96 9.10 -11.86
CA PHE A 28 -9.56 8.50 -10.57
C PHE A 28 -9.04 7.07 -10.72
N GLY A 29 -9.71 6.27 -11.54
CA GLY A 29 -9.34 4.90 -11.84
C GLY A 29 -10.36 4.23 -12.73
N GLU A 30 -10.03 3.02 -13.17
CA GLU A 30 -10.90 2.16 -13.97
C GLU A 30 -10.80 0.72 -13.47
N VAL A 31 -11.81 -0.07 -13.79
CA VAL A 31 -11.89 -1.48 -13.43
C VAL A 31 -12.10 -2.32 -14.69
N TYR A 32 -11.34 -3.40 -14.80
CA TYR A 32 -11.49 -4.41 -15.83
C TYR A 32 -12.19 -5.64 -15.27
N ASN A 33 -13.32 -5.99 -15.88
CA ASN A 33 -14.01 -7.24 -15.61
C ASN A 33 -13.43 -8.35 -16.47
N ILE A 34 -12.72 -9.29 -15.83
CA ILE A 34 -12.04 -10.40 -16.52
C ILE A 34 -13.05 -11.29 -17.25
N SER A 35 -14.22 -11.55 -16.65
CA SER A 35 -15.23 -12.45 -17.24
C SER A 35 -16.01 -11.79 -18.37
N GLY A 36 -16.23 -10.48 -18.27
CA GLY A 36 -16.97 -9.71 -19.26
C GLY A 36 -16.12 -9.16 -20.39
N ASP A 37 -14.79 -9.15 -20.24
CA ASP A 37 -13.83 -8.48 -21.12
C ASP A 37 -14.17 -6.99 -21.35
N ILE A 38 -14.54 -6.29 -20.27
CA ILE A 38 -15.03 -4.92 -20.32
C ILE A 38 -14.27 -4.04 -19.32
N TRP A 39 -13.95 -2.83 -19.75
CA TRP A 39 -13.43 -1.77 -18.88
C TRP A 39 -14.55 -0.79 -18.51
N GLU A 40 -14.61 -0.41 -17.23
CA GLU A 40 -15.53 0.60 -16.71
C GLU A 40 -14.75 1.66 -15.92
N PRO A 41 -15.10 2.96 -16.04
CA PRO A 41 -14.53 3.96 -15.16
C PRO A 41 -15.03 3.76 -13.72
N LEU A 42 -14.15 3.95 -12.74
CA LEU A 42 -14.55 4.05 -11.34
C LEU A 42 -15.27 5.38 -11.09
N SER A 43 -16.22 5.37 -10.17
CA SER A 43 -16.87 6.59 -9.73
C SER A 43 -15.83 7.52 -9.10
N PRO A 44 -15.75 8.80 -9.52
CA PRO A 44 -14.78 9.72 -8.94
C PRO A 44 -15.08 9.94 -7.45
N PRO A 45 -14.06 10.26 -6.64
CA PRO A 45 -14.27 10.63 -5.26
C PRO A 45 -15.11 11.91 -5.13
N PRO A 46 -15.72 12.17 -3.96
CA PRO A 46 -16.56 13.35 -3.74
C PRO A 46 -15.86 14.70 -3.91
N GLU A 47 -14.52 14.73 -3.83
CA GLU A 47 -13.69 15.92 -3.97
C GLU A 47 -12.70 15.74 -5.14
N ALA A 48 -12.10 16.83 -5.63
CA ALA A 48 -11.02 16.76 -6.61
C ALA A 48 -9.71 16.53 -5.86
N ILE A 49 -9.08 15.37 -6.03
CA ILE A 49 -8.08 14.91 -5.06
C ILE A 49 -6.70 14.66 -5.70
N ALA A 50 -5.68 15.29 -5.12
CA ALA A 50 -4.32 14.75 -5.14
C ALA A 50 -4.27 13.58 -4.13
N LEU A 51 -4.24 12.36 -4.63
CA LEU A 51 -4.42 11.14 -3.83
C LEU A 51 -3.07 10.54 -3.46
N SER A 52 -3.01 9.92 -2.29
CA SER A 52 -1.96 8.95 -1.98
C SER A 52 -2.09 7.70 -2.86
N ASN A 53 -1.08 6.83 -2.83
CA ASN A 53 -1.26 5.46 -3.33
C ASN A 53 -2.46 4.79 -2.60
N PRO A 54 -3.46 4.26 -3.33
CA PRO A 54 -4.57 3.52 -2.76
C PRO A 54 -4.11 2.24 -2.06
N VAL A 55 -4.86 1.80 -1.07
CA VAL A 55 -4.63 0.54 -0.35
C VAL A 55 -5.86 -0.36 -0.50
N LEU A 56 -5.68 -1.57 -1.04
CA LEU A 56 -6.76 -2.55 -1.17
C LEU A 56 -7.05 -3.23 0.17
N ASP A 57 -8.30 -3.11 0.64
CA ASP A 57 -8.87 -3.89 1.74
C ASP A 57 -9.90 -4.87 1.17
N SER A 58 -9.41 -5.97 0.61
CA SER A 58 -10.25 -7.00 -0.02
C SER A 58 -11.19 -7.67 0.98
N SER A 59 -10.82 -7.74 2.26
CA SER A 59 -11.64 -8.36 3.31
C SER A 59 -12.96 -7.62 3.58
N ARG A 60 -13.02 -6.33 3.22
CA ARG A 60 -14.17 -5.45 3.40
C ARG A 60 -14.69 -4.88 2.08
N SER A 61 -14.28 -5.48 0.96
CA SER A 61 -14.63 -5.07 -0.40
C SER A 61 -14.44 -3.58 -0.66
N ARG A 62 -13.33 -3.01 -0.15
CA ARG A 62 -13.06 -1.56 -0.25
C ARG A 62 -11.62 -1.24 -0.62
N ILE A 63 -11.43 -0.03 -1.15
CA ILE A 63 -10.12 0.56 -1.45
C ILE A 63 -10.02 1.84 -0.66
N LEU A 64 -8.95 1.97 0.13
CA LEU A 64 -8.69 3.14 0.96
C LEU A 64 -7.87 4.15 0.19
N VAL A 65 -8.24 5.43 0.32
CA VAL A 65 -7.49 6.50 -0.30
C VAL A 65 -7.42 7.71 0.63
N HIS A 66 -6.21 8.25 0.78
CA HIS A 66 -5.97 9.45 1.56
C HIS A 66 -5.97 10.67 0.63
N CYS A 67 -6.74 11.68 1.00
CA CYS A 67 -6.85 12.95 0.31
C CYS A 67 -5.81 13.94 0.87
N LEU A 68 -4.76 14.20 0.10
CA LEU A 68 -3.64 15.05 0.54
C LEU A 68 -4.02 16.53 0.71
N VAL A 69 -5.13 16.96 0.11
CA VAL A 69 -5.55 18.38 0.12
C VAL A 69 -6.22 18.76 1.44
N ASN A 70 -6.97 17.83 2.04
CA ASN A 70 -7.80 18.10 3.21
C ASN A 70 -7.55 17.11 4.36
N ASP A 71 -6.50 16.28 4.24
CA ASP A 71 -6.12 15.25 5.19
C ASP A 71 -7.26 14.26 5.52
N SER A 72 -8.22 14.02 4.61
CA SER A 72 -9.32 13.09 4.86
C SER A 72 -9.01 11.68 4.35
N LEU A 73 -9.48 10.66 5.07
CA LEU A 73 -9.43 9.27 4.65
C LEU A 73 -10.78 8.83 4.10
N TYR A 74 -10.78 8.36 2.86
CA TYR A 74 -11.95 7.82 2.19
C TYR A 74 -11.81 6.31 1.92
N ALA A 75 -12.95 5.64 1.84
CA ALA A 75 -13.06 4.27 1.34
C ALA A 75 -14.01 4.23 0.13
N TYR A 76 -13.54 3.66 -0.97
CA TYR A 76 -14.36 3.27 -2.10
C TYR A 76 -14.77 1.80 -1.94
N TYR A 77 -16.06 1.56 -1.71
CA TYR A 77 -16.64 0.22 -1.64
C TYR A 77 -17.03 -0.21 -3.05
N TYR A 78 -16.28 -1.15 -3.62
CA TYR A 78 -16.44 -1.53 -5.02
C TYR A 78 -17.60 -2.50 -5.27
N ASP A 79 -18.03 -3.23 -4.25
CA ASP A 79 -19.23 -4.09 -4.26
C ASP A 79 -20.52 -3.29 -4.49
N ARG A 80 -20.60 -2.09 -3.94
CA ARG A 80 -21.75 -1.18 -4.03
C ARG A 80 -21.46 0.14 -4.76
N LYS A 81 -20.26 0.26 -5.33
CA LYS A 81 -19.77 1.42 -6.09
C LYS A 81 -19.98 2.76 -5.37
N SER A 82 -19.62 2.83 -4.08
CA SER A 82 -19.88 4.03 -3.25
C SER A 82 -18.69 4.49 -2.44
N TRP A 83 -18.64 5.80 -2.18
CA TRP A 83 -17.63 6.46 -1.37
C TRP A 83 -18.13 6.74 0.04
N VAL A 84 -17.26 6.53 1.02
CA VAL A 84 -17.51 6.86 2.43
C VAL A 84 -16.28 7.58 3.00
N CYS A 85 -16.49 8.74 3.61
CA CYS A 85 -15.47 9.38 4.44
C CYS A 85 -15.34 8.60 5.75
N LEU A 86 -14.19 7.97 5.98
CA LEU A 86 -13.91 7.24 7.21
C LEU A 86 -13.41 8.18 8.31
N GLU A 87 -12.57 9.16 7.94
CA GLU A 87 -12.00 10.13 8.87
C GLU A 87 -11.82 11.49 8.17
N GLN A 88 -12.24 12.56 8.84
CA GLN A 88 -12.13 13.93 8.31
C GLN A 88 -10.72 14.50 8.51
N LYS A 89 -10.02 14.01 9.52
CA LYS A 89 -8.64 14.42 9.81
C LYS A 89 -7.78 13.21 10.13
N PHE A 90 -7.13 12.74 9.11
CA PHE A 90 -6.28 11.57 9.06
C PHE A 90 -4.82 12.01 8.86
N CYS A 91 -3.90 11.31 9.50
CA CYS A 91 -2.48 11.54 9.32
C CYS A 91 -2.01 10.93 8.00
N TYR A 92 -1.13 11.61 7.27
CA TYR A 92 -0.53 11.06 6.05
C TYR A 92 0.00 9.62 6.23
N TRP A 93 -0.24 8.75 5.23
CA TRP A 93 0.51 7.50 5.04
C TRP A 93 1.42 7.63 3.83
N SER A 94 2.53 6.90 3.84
CA SER A 94 3.44 6.86 2.69
C SER A 94 2.95 5.90 1.62
N ASP A 95 3.57 5.97 0.44
CA ASP A 95 3.33 5.06 -0.67
C ASP A 95 3.50 3.58 -0.28
N LEU A 96 4.18 3.29 0.84
CA LEU A 96 4.40 1.96 1.40
C LEU A 96 3.37 1.62 2.47
N ALA A 97 2.12 1.46 2.07
CA ALA A 97 1.00 1.17 2.97
C ALA A 97 0.28 -0.14 2.64
N SER A 98 -0.23 -0.82 3.67
CA SER A 98 -1.01 -2.05 3.56
C SER A 98 -2.01 -2.15 4.72
N ILE A 99 -3.08 -2.93 4.58
CA ILE A 99 -4.13 -3.05 5.61
C ILE A 99 -4.42 -4.51 5.99
N VAL A 100 -4.68 -4.74 7.28
CA VAL A 100 -5.08 -6.04 7.84
C VAL A 100 -6.02 -5.81 9.01
N ASP A 101 -7.17 -6.48 9.05
CA ASP A 101 -8.08 -6.46 10.21
C ASP A 101 -8.36 -5.03 10.73
N ASP A 102 -8.60 -4.10 9.80
CA ASP A 102 -8.78 -2.66 10.05
C ASP A 102 -7.57 -1.88 10.57
N VAL A 103 -6.40 -2.50 10.65
CA VAL A 103 -5.14 -1.82 10.96
C VAL A 103 -4.41 -1.52 9.67
N LEU A 104 -4.30 -0.23 9.35
CA LEU A 104 -3.46 0.27 8.29
C LEU A 104 -2.02 0.38 8.80
N TYR A 105 -1.11 -0.27 8.11
CA TYR A 105 0.33 -0.21 8.33
C TYR A 105 0.97 0.67 7.27
N THR A 106 1.90 1.53 7.66
CA THR A 106 2.66 2.38 6.73
C THR A 106 4.11 2.50 7.17
N VAL A 107 5.03 2.43 6.22
CA VAL A 107 6.44 2.74 6.47
C VAL A 107 6.62 4.25 6.38
N MET A 108 7.38 4.85 7.29
CA MET A 108 7.66 6.29 7.29
C MET A 108 9.15 6.54 7.10
N TYR A 109 9.47 7.55 6.29
CA TYR A 109 10.82 7.98 5.99
C TYR A 109 11.08 9.37 6.55
N ASN A 110 12.32 9.63 6.96
CA ASN A 110 12.75 10.98 7.31
C ASN A 110 12.95 11.84 6.03
N TYR A 111 13.22 13.13 6.21
CA TYR A 111 13.44 14.05 5.08
C TYR A 111 14.62 13.63 4.16
N SER A 112 15.65 13.00 4.72
CA SER A 112 16.80 12.46 3.98
C SER A 112 16.46 11.20 3.19
N GLY A 113 15.31 10.59 3.47
CA GLY A 113 14.85 9.37 2.81
C GLY A 113 15.23 8.07 3.47
N GLU A 114 15.72 8.15 4.69
CA GLU A 114 16.05 6.98 5.48
C GLU A 114 14.81 6.53 6.24
N PHE A 115 14.67 5.22 6.36
CA PHE A 115 13.65 4.56 7.16
C PHE A 115 13.64 5.13 8.58
N CYS A 116 12.45 5.58 9.00
CA CYS A 116 12.25 6.16 10.31
C CYS A 116 11.45 5.22 11.21
N SER A 117 10.30 4.76 10.75
CA SER A 117 9.39 3.95 11.56
C SER A 117 8.45 3.13 10.70
N LEU A 118 7.86 2.11 11.34
CA LEU A 118 6.63 1.48 10.88
C LEU A 118 5.51 1.99 11.78
N GLU A 119 4.48 2.56 11.18
CA GLU A 119 3.30 3.04 11.90
C GLU A 119 2.11 2.11 11.66
N ALA A 120 1.23 2.06 12.65
CA ALA A 120 0.00 1.29 12.60
C ALA A 120 -1.16 2.18 13.06
N TYR A 121 -2.22 2.24 12.27
CA TYR A 121 -3.43 3.00 12.56
C TYR A 121 -4.65 2.08 12.53
N ASN A 122 -5.37 1.99 13.65
CA ASN A 122 -6.62 1.24 13.73
C ASN A 122 -7.77 2.10 13.22
N LEU A 123 -8.40 1.68 12.12
CA LEU A 123 -9.52 2.39 11.48
C LEU A 123 -10.84 2.31 12.26
N LEU A 124 -11.04 1.25 13.06
CA LEU A 124 -12.24 1.11 13.89
C LEU A 124 -12.18 2.06 15.09
N ASP A 125 -11.05 2.04 15.80
CA ASP A 125 -10.81 2.85 16.98
C ASP A 125 -10.33 4.27 16.66
N LYS A 126 -10.00 4.53 15.39
CA LYS A 126 -9.50 5.82 14.88
C LYS A 126 -8.29 6.34 15.65
N LYS A 127 -7.33 5.46 15.91
CA LYS A 127 -6.14 5.78 16.72
C LYS A 127 -4.89 5.09 16.19
N HIS A 128 -3.76 5.74 16.40
CA HIS A 128 -2.46 5.08 16.23
C HIS A 128 -2.27 4.02 17.31
N LEU A 129 -1.74 2.88 16.87
CA LEU A 129 -1.27 1.82 17.75
C LEU A 129 0.23 2.03 17.97
N PRO A 130 0.73 1.87 19.21
CA PRO A 130 2.15 1.91 19.45
C PRO A 130 2.82 0.73 18.74
N VAL A 131 3.81 1.01 17.90
CA VAL A 131 4.62 0.00 17.21
C VAL A 131 5.99 -0.08 17.89
N LYS A 132 6.44 -1.30 18.22
CA LYS A 132 7.77 -1.54 18.78
C LYS A 132 8.52 -2.58 17.97
N TRP A 133 9.74 -2.24 17.56
CA TRP A 133 10.68 -3.18 16.96
C TRP A 133 11.35 -4.00 18.06
N SER A 134 11.30 -5.31 17.93
CA SER A 134 11.95 -6.26 18.85
C SER A 134 13.34 -6.70 18.37
N SER A 135 13.63 -6.49 17.08
CA SER A 135 14.91 -6.78 16.45
C SER A 135 15.30 -5.62 15.54
N GLU A 136 16.54 -5.16 15.64
CA GLU A 136 17.10 -4.21 14.69
C GLU A 136 17.44 -4.92 13.37
N PHE A 137 17.21 -4.25 12.25
CA PHE A 137 17.69 -4.62 10.94
C PHE A 137 18.47 -3.42 10.38
N SER A 138 19.59 -3.68 9.70
CA SER A 138 20.53 -2.64 9.29
C SER A 138 20.26 -2.09 7.89
N VAL A 139 19.10 -2.42 7.33
CA VAL A 139 18.77 -2.11 5.93
C VAL A 139 17.81 -0.94 5.90
N ASP A 140 18.15 0.03 5.06
CA ASP A 140 17.27 1.14 4.71
C ASP A 140 16.46 0.76 3.46
N PRO A 141 15.17 0.39 3.60
CA PRO A 141 14.35 -0.07 2.48
C PRO A 141 14.13 1.08 1.50
N ALA A 142 14.25 0.80 0.20
CA ALA A 142 14.04 1.83 -0.81
C ALA A 142 12.64 2.46 -0.72
N ARG A 143 12.55 3.77 -0.97
CA ARG A 143 11.27 4.52 -0.98
C ARG A 143 10.24 3.98 -1.98
N SER A 144 10.69 3.29 -3.02
CA SER A 144 9.88 2.64 -4.05
C SER A 144 9.64 1.15 -3.77
N GLY A 145 9.60 0.76 -2.51
CA GLY A 145 9.23 -0.61 -2.14
C GLY A 145 7.73 -0.86 -2.25
N THR A 146 7.30 -2.01 -1.74
CA THR A 146 5.90 -2.32 -1.49
C THR A 146 5.84 -3.18 -0.22
N LEU A 147 4.87 -2.88 0.64
CA LEU A 147 4.59 -3.69 1.83
C LEU A 147 3.52 -4.73 1.48
N PHE A 148 3.93 -5.98 1.31
CA PHE A 148 3.05 -7.12 1.07
C PHE A 148 2.73 -7.84 2.38
N ARG A 149 1.48 -8.26 2.56
CA ARG A 149 1.08 -9.18 3.63
C ARG A 149 0.98 -10.59 3.09
N LEU A 150 1.56 -11.54 3.81
CA LEU A 150 1.48 -12.97 3.48
C LEU A 150 0.40 -13.70 4.29
N GLY A 151 -0.09 -13.10 5.38
CA GLY A 151 -1.04 -13.70 6.31
C GLY A 151 -0.38 -14.07 7.65
N ASN A 152 -1.16 -14.45 8.67
CA ASN A 152 -0.66 -14.93 9.97
C ASN A 152 0.36 -14.03 10.70
N GLY A 153 0.33 -12.72 10.47
CA GLY A 153 1.33 -11.82 11.06
C GLY A 153 2.56 -11.61 10.19
N GLU A 154 2.73 -12.34 9.09
CA GLU A 154 3.87 -12.23 8.18
C GLU A 154 3.69 -11.11 7.13
N CYS A 155 4.72 -10.28 6.99
CA CYS A 155 4.87 -9.25 5.96
C CYS A 155 6.15 -9.46 5.17
N ILE A 156 6.16 -8.94 3.95
CA ILE A 156 7.34 -8.68 3.16
C ILE A 156 7.36 -7.19 2.82
N LEU A 157 8.42 -6.50 3.22
CA LEU A 157 8.78 -5.22 2.63
C LEU A 157 9.76 -5.51 1.51
N GLY A 158 9.34 -5.36 0.26
CA GLY A 158 10.13 -5.71 -0.92
C GLY A 158 10.36 -4.52 -1.85
N TRP A 159 11.49 -4.47 -2.53
CA TRP A 159 11.82 -3.43 -3.51
C TRP A 159 12.70 -3.99 -4.62
N VAL A 160 12.75 -3.27 -5.74
CA VAL A 160 13.66 -3.59 -6.85
C VAL A 160 14.95 -2.80 -6.68
N ASN A 161 16.08 -3.51 -6.64
CA ASN A 161 17.41 -2.91 -6.74
C ASN A 161 17.88 -2.98 -8.21
N HIS A 162 17.77 -1.85 -8.90
CA HIS A 162 18.14 -1.73 -10.32
C HIS A 162 19.67 -1.72 -10.55
N ILE A 163 20.47 -1.41 -9.53
CA ILE A 163 21.94 -1.41 -9.64
C ILE A 163 22.44 -2.85 -9.71
N ASP A 164 21.95 -3.69 -8.80
CA ASP A 164 22.37 -5.09 -8.70
C ASP A 164 21.48 -6.05 -9.50
N MET A 165 20.50 -5.53 -10.25
CA MET A 165 19.49 -6.30 -10.99
C MET A 165 18.88 -7.41 -10.12
N SER A 166 18.38 -7.01 -8.95
CA SER A 166 17.83 -7.94 -7.97
C SER A 166 16.55 -7.43 -7.34
N PHE A 167 15.72 -8.36 -6.89
CA PHE A 167 14.62 -8.08 -5.98
C PHE A 167 15.13 -8.30 -4.56
N GLU A 168 14.98 -7.29 -3.72
CA GLU A 168 15.40 -7.34 -2.32
C GLU A 168 14.19 -7.26 -1.42
N TYR A 169 14.21 -7.99 -0.31
CA TYR A 169 13.12 -7.91 0.63
C TYR A 169 13.51 -8.26 2.06
N ILE A 170 12.72 -7.72 3.00
CA ILE A 170 12.78 -8.03 4.42
C ILE A 170 11.47 -8.70 4.82
N ARG A 171 11.58 -9.84 5.49
CA ARG A 171 10.43 -10.47 6.14
C ARG A 171 10.25 -9.88 7.53
N VAL A 172 9.03 -9.42 7.80
CA VAL A 172 8.66 -8.82 9.08
C VAL A 172 7.50 -9.58 9.68
N ASN A 173 7.69 -10.08 10.89
CA ASN A 173 6.63 -10.67 11.70
C ASN A 173 6.01 -9.58 12.57
N MET A 174 4.69 -9.44 12.49
CA MET A 174 3.90 -8.47 13.22
C MET A 174 2.83 -9.18 14.04
N TRP A 175 2.74 -8.85 15.33
CA TRP A 175 1.72 -9.39 16.21
C TRP A 175 1.25 -8.35 17.22
N CYS A 176 0.02 -8.50 17.69
CA CYS A 176 -0.53 -7.69 18.76
C CYS A 176 -0.05 -8.22 20.12
N ASN A 177 0.37 -7.33 21.01
CA ASN A 177 0.68 -7.69 22.40
C ASN A 177 -0.58 -7.65 23.28
N GLU A 178 -0.47 -8.14 24.52
CA GLU A 178 -1.56 -8.16 25.49
C GLU A 178 -2.14 -6.77 25.83
N GLN A 179 -1.39 -5.71 25.54
CA GLN A 179 -1.76 -4.32 25.79
C GLN A 179 -2.37 -3.62 24.56
N GLY A 180 -2.56 -4.34 23.44
CA GLY A 180 -3.13 -3.80 22.20
C GLY A 180 -2.14 -3.05 21.30
N GLY A 181 -0.84 -3.09 21.61
CA GLY A 181 0.23 -2.53 20.77
C GLY A 181 0.75 -3.54 19.74
N ILE A 182 1.35 -3.05 18.66
CA ILE A 182 1.96 -3.90 17.63
C ILE A 182 3.44 -4.10 17.94
N HIS A 183 3.88 -5.35 17.98
CA HIS A 183 5.29 -5.70 17.94
C HIS A 183 5.65 -6.13 16.52
N ALA A 184 6.79 -5.64 16.04
CA ALA A 184 7.38 -6.02 14.77
C ALA A 184 8.77 -6.63 14.98
N ALA A 185 9.11 -7.66 14.22
CA ALA A 185 10.43 -8.28 14.21
C ALA A 185 10.83 -8.56 12.76
N ALA A 186 12.03 -8.15 12.37
CA ALA A 186 12.62 -8.64 11.14
C ALA A 186 13.12 -10.07 11.36
N GLU A 187 12.85 -10.98 10.43
CA GLU A 187 13.35 -12.36 10.51
C GLU A 187 14.88 -12.43 10.33
N HIS A 188 15.43 -11.46 9.62
CA HIS A 188 16.84 -11.37 9.29
C HIS A 188 17.35 -9.95 9.52
N HIS A 189 18.62 -9.84 9.90
CA HIS A 189 19.28 -8.54 10.08
C HIS A 189 19.59 -7.82 8.76
N SER A 190 19.56 -8.54 7.64
CA SER A 190 19.82 -8.04 6.28
C SER A 190 18.70 -8.45 5.32
N ALA A 191 18.59 -7.72 4.21
CA ALA A 191 17.66 -8.05 3.14
C ALA A 191 18.04 -9.38 2.48
N ILE A 192 17.04 -10.12 2.04
CA ILE A 192 17.21 -11.27 1.17
C ILE A 192 17.24 -10.75 -0.27
N THR A 193 18.32 -11.07 -0.99
CA THR A 193 18.52 -10.68 -2.39
C THR A 193 18.19 -11.83 -3.31
N VAL A 194 17.31 -11.60 -4.28
CA VAL A 194 16.95 -12.54 -5.34
C VAL A 194 17.38 -11.95 -6.69
N PRO A 195 18.47 -12.44 -7.30
CA PRO A 195 18.95 -11.91 -8.57
C PRO A 195 18.01 -12.29 -9.71
N TYR A 196 17.78 -11.36 -10.65
CA TYR A 196 17.09 -11.64 -11.90
C TYR A 196 18.01 -11.37 -13.09
N ARG A 197 17.85 -12.17 -14.15
CA ARG A 197 18.78 -12.19 -15.31
C ARG A 197 18.30 -11.40 -16.52
N SER A 198 17.07 -10.89 -16.51
CA SER A 198 16.48 -10.27 -17.69
C SER A 198 16.56 -8.75 -17.62
N LYS A 199 16.98 -8.14 -18.74
CA LYS A 199 16.81 -6.71 -18.99
C LYS A 199 15.34 -6.29 -19.04
N ASP A 200 14.44 -7.23 -19.34
CA ASP A 200 12.99 -6.97 -19.42
C ASP A 200 12.35 -6.80 -18.03
N ILE A 201 13.01 -7.27 -16.96
CA ILE A 201 12.55 -7.08 -15.57
C ILE A 201 13.02 -5.73 -15.01
N CYS A 202 14.03 -5.10 -15.63
CA CYS A 202 14.51 -3.78 -15.20
C CYS A 202 13.42 -2.69 -15.34
N ASP A 203 12.40 -2.93 -16.15
CA ASP A 203 11.24 -2.05 -16.35
C ASP A 203 10.05 -2.39 -15.42
N ILE A 204 10.17 -3.43 -14.57
CA ILE A 204 9.18 -3.74 -13.55
C ILE A 204 9.42 -2.82 -12.37
N PHE A 205 8.54 -1.84 -12.23
CA PHE A 205 8.40 -1.08 -11.01
C PHE A 205 7.38 -1.79 -10.11
N LEU A 206 7.81 -2.11 -8.90
CA LEU A 206 6.89 -2.44 -7.82
C LEU A 206 6.48 -1.10 -7.20
N PHE A 207 5.21 -0.75 -7.32
CA PHE A 207 4.61 0.43 -6.73
C PHE A 207 3.65 0.00 -5.62
#